data_AF-A0A1I2JFF6-F1
#
_entry.id   AF-A0A1I2JFF6-F1
#
_cell.length_a   1.000
_cell.length_b   1.000
_cell.length_c   1.000
_cell.angle_alpha   90.00
_cell.angle_beta   90.00
_cell.angle_gamma   90.00
#
_symmetry.space_group_name_H-M   'P 1'
#
loop_
_entity.id
_entity.type
_entity.pdbx_description
1 polymer ?
#
loop_
_entity_poly.entity_id
_entity_poly.type
_entity_poly.pdbx_seq_one_letter_code
_entity_poly.pdbx_strand_id
1 'polypeptide(L)'
;MTEYIKSISHLIAGLKFLKQEAWIHTNIEVWRSNPEKADFYYLPWDYMQSLADDEVFVNNDGLELPLALRDKNLKEWMLVNVLAHISNSINWKMESPQEFIDQVNYYLEFDTFKR
;
A
#
# COMPACT_ATOMS: atom_id res chain seq x y z
N MET A 1 4.87 15.24 -0.75
CA MET A 1 3.49 15.22 -0.19
C MET A 1 3.16 13.76 0.10
N THR A 2 2.66 13.46 1.29
CA THR A 2 2.06 12.15 1.62
C THR A 2 0.71 12.03 0.96
N GLU A 3 0.36 10.86 0.45
CA GLU A 3 -0.99 10.61 -0.03
C GLU A 3 -1.67 9.56 0.84
N TYR A 4 -2.74 9.98 1.53
CA TYR A 4 -3.67 9.09 2.22
C TYR A 4 -4.72 8.62 1.21
N ILE A 5 -4.85 7.30 1.09
CA ILE A 5 -5.70 6.63 0.12
C ILE A 5 -6.73 5.79 0.88
N LYS A 6 -7.97 6.29 0.91
CA LYS A 6 -9.05 5.81 1.78
C LYS A 6 -9.67 4.46 1.39
N SER A 7 -9.33 3.89 0.24
CA SER A 7 -9.90 2.61 -0.20
C SER A 7 -9.08 1.93 -1.29
N ILE A 8 -9.31 0.62 -1.48
CA ILE A 8 -8.71 -0.17 -2.57
C ILE A 8 -9.05 0.43 -3.94
N SER A 9 -10.30 0.85 -4.16
CA SER A 9 -10.70 1.44 -5.44
C SER A 9 -9.95 2.75 -5.72
N HIS A 10 -9.73 3.58 -4.70
CA HIS A 10 -8.91 4.79 -4.84
C HIS A 10 -7.44 4.45 -5.09
N LEU A 11 -6.91 3.42 -4.43
CA LEU A 11 -5.56 2.93 -4.67
C LEU A 11 -5.39 2.52 -6.13
N ILE A 12 -6.23 1.60 -6.62
CA ILE A 12 -6.20 1.08 -8.00
C ILE A 12 -6.24 2.23 -9.02
N ALA A 13 -7.16 3.18 -8.84
CA ALA A 13 -7.30 4.32 -9.73
C ALA A 13 -6.06 5.25 -9.72
N GLY A 14 -5.34 5.29 -8.59
CA GLY A 14 -4.16 6.12 -8.35
C GLY A 14 -2.83 5.51 -8.77
N LEU A 15 -2.71 4.19 -8.88
CA LEU A 15 -1.43 3.47 -9.07
C LEU A 15 -0.55 4.02 -10.20
N LYS A 16 -1.15 4.40 -11.33
CA LYS A 16 -0.44 4.93 -12.50
C LYS A 16 0.22 6.30 -12.27
N PHE A 17 -0.16 7.01 -11.22
CA PHE A 17 0.36 8.34 -10.89
C PHE A 17 1.44 8.29 -9.79
N LEU A 18 1.62 7.14 -9.15
CA LEU A 18 2.59 6.96 -8.07
C LEU A 18 3.97 6.54 -8.63
N LYS A 19 5.04 6.91 -7.92
CA LYS A 19 6.40 6.41 -8.23
C LYS A 19 6.43 4.88 -8.07
N GLN A 20 6.94 4.18 -9.08
CA GLN A 20 6.81 2.72 -9.20
C GLN A 20 7.66 1.94 -8.19
N GLU A 21 8.79 2.52 -7.75
CA GLU A 21 9.72 1.91 -6.79
C GLU A 21 9.35 2.20 -5.33
N ALA A 22 8.26 2.93 -5.08
CA ALA A 22 7.85 3.29 -3.74
C ALA A 22 6.98 2.22 -3.07
N TRP A 23 7.05 2.17 -1.74
CA TRP A 23 6.20 1.31 -0.93
C TRP A 23 4.86 1.96 -0.61
N ILE A 24 3.80 1.15 -0.70
CA ILE A 24 2.52 1.43 -0.03
C ILE A 24 2.56 0.80 1.35
N HIS A 25 1.99 1.52 2.32
CA HIS A 25 1.88 1.09 3.70
C HIS A 25 0.41 0.90 4.07
N THR A 26 0.12 -0.11 4.88
CA THR A 26 -1.23 -0.35 5.41
C THR A 26 -1.14 -1.00 6.80
N ASN A 27 -2.26 -1.03 7.51
CA ASN A 27 -2.39 -1.87 8.68
C ASN A 27 -2.66 -3.32 8.22
N ILE A 28 -1.67 -4.18 8.36
CA ILE A 28 -1.73 -5.57 7.89
C ILE A 28 -2.82 -6.39 8.59
N GLU A 29 -3.15 -6.08 9.85
CA GLU A 29 -4.23 -6.76 10.57
C GLU A 29 -5.60 -6.43 9.96
N VAL A 30 -5.79 -5.17 9.56
CA VAL A 30 -6.99 -4.74 8.83
C VAL A 30 -7.00 -5.37 7.44
N TRP A 31 -5.89 -5.35 6.70
CA TRP A 31 -5.81 -6.00 5.40
C TRP A 31 -6.21 -7.48 5.47
N ARG A 32 -5.65 -8.24 6.42
CA ARG A 32 -5.92 -9.69 6.56
C ARG A 32 -7.36 -10.00 6.96
N SER A 33 -7.99 -9.15 7.78
CA SER A 33 -9.33 -9.40 8.31
C SER A 33 -10.45 -8.82 7.43
N ASN A 34 -10.22 -7.66 6.82
CA ASN A 34 -11.17 -6.95 5.97
C ASN A 34 -10.45 -5.99 4.99
N PRO A 35 -9.92 -6.51 3.87
CA PRO A 35 -9.17 -5.72 2.88
C PRO A 35 -9.94 -4.49 2.37
N GLU A 36 -11.27 -4.61 2.19
CA GLU A 36 -12.11 -3.53 1.69
C GLU A 36 -12.17 -2.30 2.62
N LYS A 37 -11.89 -2.50 3.91
CA LYS A 37 -11.81 -1.43 4.92
C LYS A 37 -10.39 -0.96 5.18
N ALA A 38 -9.39 -1.49 4.48
CA ALA A 38 -8.01 -1.08 4.65
C ALA A 38 -7.78 0.33 4.09
N ASP A 39 -7.05 1.11 4.87
CA ASP A 39 -6.51 2.40 4.48
C ASP A 39 -5.08 2.22 3.94
N PHE A 40 -4.68 3.01 2.96
CA PHE A 40 -3.35 2.94 2.35
C PHE A 40 -2.63 4.27 2.44
N TYR A 41 -1.31 4.21 2.59
CA TYR A 41 -0.45 5.37 2.74
C TYR A 41 0.73 5.27 1.77
N TYR A 42 0.81 6.25 0.88
CA TYR A 42 1.94 6.45 -0.01
C TYR A 42 2.91 7.43 0.65
N LEU A 43 4.09 6.92 1.01
CA LEU A 43 5.16 7.66 1.69
C LEU A 43 6.39 7.70 0.78
N PRO A 44 6.47 8.64 -0.17
CA PRO A 44 7.63 8.73 -1.04
C PRO A 44 8.87 9.17 -0.25
N TRP A 45 10.04 8.68 -0.67
CA TRP A 45 11.32 9.03 -0.06
C TRP A 45 11.51 10.55 0.12
N ASP A 46 11.25 11.34 -0.92
CA ASP A 46 11.40 12.80 -0.88
C ASP A 46 10.49 13.45 0.18
N TYR A 47 9.34 12.85 0.50
CA TYR A 47 8.49 13.33 1.60
C TYR A 47 9.10 12.97 2.95
N MET A 48 9.56 11.73 3.14
CA MET A 48 10.21 11.32 4.39
C MET A 48 11.44 12.19 4.69
N GLN A 49 12.27 12.48 3.68
CA GLN A 49 13.45 13.35 3.82
C GLN A 49 13.11 14.83 4.08
N SER A 50 11.85 15.24 3.92
CA SER A 50 11.42 16.61 4.21
C SER A 50 10.97 16.81 5.66
N LEU A 51 10.80 15.73 6.42
CA LEU A 51 10.38 15.77 7.82
C LEU A 51 11.57 16.07 8.73
N ALA A 52 11.33 16.82 9.80
CA ALA A 52 12.31 16.97 10.87
C ALA A 52 12.42 15.71 11.74
N ASP A 53 13.53 15.57 12.46
CA ASP A 53 13.80 14.41 13.33
C ASP A 53 12.71 14.21 14.41
N ASP A 54 12.07 15.27 14.88
CA ASP A 54 10.97 15.24 15.86
C ASP A 54 9.59 14.97 15.23
N GLU A 55 9.51 14.95 13.89
CA GLU A 55 8.31 14.62 13.12
C GLU A 55 8.29 13.16 12.64
N VAL A 56 9.32 12.36 12.96
CA VAL A 56 9.42 10.94 12.61
C VAL A 56 9.50 10.06 13.85
N PHE A 57 9.06 8.81 13.70
CA PHE A 57 9.26 7.77 14.69
C PHE A 57 9.66 6.46 14.01
N VAL A 58 10.39 5.61 14.74
CA VAL A 58 10.70 4.25 14.29
C VAL A 58 9.67 3.31 14.93
N ASN A 59 8.96 2.55 14.09
CA ASN A 59 8.00 1.56 14.58
C ASN A 59 8.71 0.28 15.06
N ASN A 60 7.95 -0.71 15.54
CA ASN A 60 8.52 -1.96 16.06
C ASN A 60 9.25 -2.81 15.01
N ASP A 61 9.00 -2.57 13.71
CA ASP A 61 9.66 -3.27 12.61
C ASP A 61 10.94 -2.55 12.14
N GLY A 62 11.35 -1.46 12.82
CA GLY A 62 12.51 -0.66 12.43
C GLY A 62 12.23 0.31 11.28
N LEU A 63 10.96 0.47 10.88
CA LEU A 63 10.55 1.37 9.80
C LEU A 63 10.36 2.79 10.34
N GLU A 64 10.99 3.75 9.66
CA GLU A 64 10.81 5.18 9.92
C GLU A 64 9.51 5.68 9.28
N LEU A 65 8.64 6.28 10.08
CA LEU A 65 7.33 6.75 9.68
C LEU A 65 7.05 8.16 10.26
N PRO A 66 6.16 8.95 9.63
CA PRO A 66 5.73 10.22 10.19
C PRO A 66 5.04 10.03 11.54
N LEU A 67 5.39 10.84 12.55
CA LEU A 67 4.83 10.79 13.91
C LEU A 67 3.30 10.87 13.93
N ALA A 68 2.72 11.64 13.01
CA ALA A 68 1.26 11.76 12.84
C ALA A 68 0.55 10.44 12.48
N LEU A 69 1.29 9.41 12.04
CA LEU A 69 0.77 8.09 11.66
C LEU A 69 1.05 7.02 12.73
N ARG A 70 1.57 7.38 13.90
CA ARG A 70 1.92 6.43 14.97
C ARG A 70 0.78 5.49 15.36
N ASP A 71 -0.43 6.03 15.46
CA ASP A 71 -1.60 5.27 15.91
C ASP A 71 -2.25 4.43 14.78
N LYS A 72 -1.66 4.41 13.59
CA LYS A 72 -2.20 3.70 12.43
C LYS A 72 -1.70 2.26 12.31
N ASN A 73 -0.72 1.86 13.11
CA ASN A 73 -0.11 0.52 13.08
C ASN A 73 0.33 0.10 11.66
N LEU A 74 0.99 1.02 10.96
CA LEU A 74 1.41 0.81 9.57
C LEU A 74 2.63 -0.10 9.48
N LYS A 75 2.61 -0.94 8.45
CA LYS A 75 3.77 -1.69 7.96
C LYS A 75 3.96 -1.45 6.47
N GLU A 76 5.18 -1.64 5.98
CA GLU A 76 5.42 -1.82 4.54
C GLU A 76 4.56 -2.98 4.04
N TRP A 77 3.80 -2.74 2.98
CA TRP A 77 2.85 -3.72 2.47
C TRP A 77 3.25 -4.22 1.09
N MET A 78 3.35 -3.34 0.10
CA MET A 78 3.68 -3.73 -1.26
C MET A 78 4.24 -2.58 -2.07
N LEU A 79 5.14 -2.88 -3.01
CA LEU A 79 5.65 -1.91 -3.98
C LEU A 79 4.57 -1.52 -4.99
N VAL A 80 4.59 -0.26 -5.41
CA VAL A 80 3.65 0.28 -6.40
C VAL A 80 3.73 -0.48 -7.73
N ASN A 81 4.93 -0.86 -8.20
CA ASN A 81 5.08 -1.62 -9.45
C ASN A 81 4.42 -3.00 -9.41
N VAL A 82 4.47 -3.70 -8.28
CA VAL A 82 3.81 -5.00 -8.08
C VAL A 82 2.29 -4.81 -8.10
N LEU A 83 1.77 -3.81 -7.37
CA LEU A 83 0.34 -3.48 -7.38
C LEU A 83 -0.13 -3.06 -8.77
N ALA A 84 0.66 -2.27 -9.50
CA ALA A 84 0.36 -1.85 -10.86
C ALA A 84 0.35 -3.04 -11.82
N HIS A 85 1.28 -3.99 -11.67
CA HIS A 85 1.29 -5.22 -12.46
C HIS A 85 0.01 -6.03 -12.24
N ILE A 86 -0.36 -6.27 -10.97
CA ILE A 86 -1.60 -6.97 -10.61
C ILE A 86 -2.83 -6.21 -11.15
N SER A 87 -2.86 -4.88 -11.01
CA SER A 87 -3.99 -4.10 -11.54
C SER A 87 -4.11 -4.19 -13.07
N ASN A 88 -3.00 -4.35 -13.79
CA ASN A 88 -2.98 -4.41 -15.25
C ASN A 88 -3.26 -5.80 -15.80
N SER A 89 -3.14 -6.87 -15.00
CA SER A 89 -3.51 -8.23 -15.39
C SER A 89 -5.02 -8.46 -15.36
N ILE A 90 -5.76 -7.65 -14.60
CA ILE A 90 -7.20 -7.80 -14.37
C ILE A 90 -8.02 -7.21 -15.51
N ASN A 91 -9.01 -7.97 -16.00
CA ASN A 91 -10.03 -7.50 -16.91
C ASN A 91 -11.20 -6.86 -16.16
N TRP A 92 -11.05 -5.58 -15.83
CA TRP A 92 -12.03 -4.76 -15.10
C TRP A 92 -13.43 -4.65 -15.72
N LYS A 93 -13.65 -5.14 -16.95
CA LYS A 93 -15.00 -5.23 -17.53
C LYS A 93 -15.78 -6.46 -17.06
N MET A 94 -15.08 -7.49 -16.60
CA MET A 94 -15.64 -8.77 -16.17
C MET A 94 -15.37 -9.06 -14.69
N GLU A 95 -14.28 -8.52 -14.16
CA GLU A 95 -13.79 -8.80 -12.82
C GLU A 95 -14.05 -7.65 -11.87
N SER A 96 -14.11 -7.98 -10.58
CA SER A 96 -14.39 -7.03 -9.50
C SER A 96 -13.11 -6.69 -8.73
N PRO A 97 -13.12 -5.65 -7.86
CA PRO A 97 -12.02 -5.38 -6.94
C PRO A 97 -11.61 -6.58 -6.06
N GLN A 98 -12.47 -7.58 -5.90
CA GLN A 98 -12.13 -8.82 -5.21
C GLN A 98 -11.01 -9.59 -5.92
N GLU A 99 -10.96 -9.60 -7.25
CA GLU A 99 -9.88 -10.30 -7.96
C GLU A 99 -8.51 -9.64 -7.68
N PHE A 100 -8.48 -8.32 -7.52
CA PHE A 100 -7.26 -7.61 -7.10
C PHE A 100 -6.82 -8.01 -5.70
N ILE A 101 -7.76 -8.07 -4.75
CA ILE A 101 -7.49 -8.55 -3.39
C ILE A 101 -6.93 -9.97 -3.42
N ASP A 102 -7.55 -10.86 -4.21
CA ASP A 102 -7.16 -12.26 -4.31
C ASP A 102 -5.76 -12.41 -4.92
N GLN A 103 -5.43 -11.65 -5.97
CA GLN A 103 -4.10 -11.66 -6.57
C GLN A 103 -3.03 -11.07 -5.65
N VAL A 104 -3.36 -10.02 -4.90
CA VAL A 104 -2.44 -9.47 -3.90
C VAL A 104 -2.18 -10.48 -2.79
N ASN A 105 -3.22 -11.13 -2.27
CA ASN A 105 -3.05 -12.17 -1.26
C ASN A 105 -2.24 -13.36 -1.77
N TYR A 106 -2.48 -13.78 -3.02
CA TYR A 106 -1.69 -14.81 -3.67
C TYR A 106 -0.22 -14.40 -3.78
N TYR A 107 0.07 -13.16 -4.19
CA TYR A 107 1.44 -12.66 -4.27
C TYR A 107 2.11 -12.64 -2.89
N LEU A 108 1.42 -12.18 -1.84
CA LEU A 108 1.95 -12.14 -0.48
C LEU A 108 2.24 -13.55 0.08
N GLU A 109 1.49 -14.56 -0.33
CA GLU A 109 1.68 -15.95 0.12
C GLU A 109 2.78 -16.69 -0.65
N PHE A 110 2.85 -16.48 -1.97
CA PHE A 110 3.68 -17.29 -2.86
C PHE A 110 4.86 -16.57 -3.49
N ASP A 111 5.00 -15.25 -3.27
CA ASP A 111 6.00 -14.38 -3.90
C ASP A 111 6.05 -14.54 -5.43
N THR A 112 4.87 -14.68 -6.04
CA THR A 112 4.72 -14.86 -7.48
C THR A 112 3.36 -14.40 -7.98
N PHE A 113 3.28 -14.04 -9.26
CA PHE A 113 2.02 -13.60 -9.86
C PHE A 113 1.10 -14.80 -10.17
N LYS A 114 -0.19 -14.64 -9.88
CA LYS A 114 -1.24 -15.58 -10.27
C LYS A 114 -1.29 -15.63 -11.81
N ARG A 115 -1.31 -16.83 -12.38
CA ARG A 115 -1.31 -17.09 -13.83
C ARG A 115 -2.72 -17.34 -14.36
#